data_AF-F8H5R6-F1
#
_entry.id   AF-F8H5R6-F1
#
_cell.length_a   1.000
_cell.length_b   1.000
_cell.length_c   1.000
_cell.angle_alpha   90.00
_cell.angle_beta   90.00
_cell.angle_gamma   90.00
#
_symmetry.space_group_name_H-M   'P 1'
#
loop_
_entity.id
_entity.type
_entity.pdbx_description
1 polymer ?
#
loop_
_entity_poly.entity_id
_entity_poly.type
_entity_poly.pdbx_seq_one_letter_code
_entity_poly.pdbx_strand_id
1 'polypeptide(L)' 'MSTWFTSHLKKAGVRHRGANQCRHTFASQALSNYVPAEWVARQLGHTDTSMVRKHYGRWIPADTKSMAGIVSQMMGFRTD' A
#
# COMPACT_ATOMS: atom_id res chain seq x y z
N MET A 1 0.57 -16.90 20.73
CA MET A 1 1.03 -15.74 19.93
C MET A 1 2.55 -15.81 19.82
N SER A 2 3.15 -15.44 18.68
CA SER A 2 4.61 -15.40 18.52
C SER A 2 5.22 -14.44 19.54
N THR A 3 5.97 -14.98 20.51
CA THR A 3 6.64 -14.20 21.57
C THR A 3 7.72 -13.30 20.99
N TRP A 4 8.42 -13.76 19.95
CA TRP A 4 9.46 -13.00 19.27
C TRP A 4 8.94 -11.72 18.63
N PHE A 5 7.91 -11.78 17.77
CA PHE A 5 7.40 -10.59 17.08
C PHE A 5 6.75 -9.60 18.05
N THR A 6 6.02 -10.12 19.05
CA THR A 6 5.39 -9.31 20.10
C THR A 6 6.41 -8.48 20.87
N SER A 7 7.57 -9.05 21.19
CA SER A 7 8.66 -8.34 21.87
C SER A 7 9.20 -7.17 21.04
N HIS A 8 9.40 -7.37 19.73
CA HIS A 8 9.84 -6.32 18.82
C HIS A 8 8.81 -5.19 18.70
N LEU A 9 7.53 -5.53 18.58
CA LEU A 9 6.45 -4.54 18.55
C LEU A 9 6.40 -3.71 19.83
N LYS A 10 6.53 -4.35 21.00
CA LYS A 10 6.57 -3.66 22.30
C LYS A 10 7.75 -2.68 22.38
N LYS A 11 8.95 -3.11 21.95
CA LYS A 11 10.14 -2.24 21.89
C LYS A 11 9.96 -1.06 20.95
N ALA A 12 9.24 -1.25 19.83
CA ALA A 12 8.92 -0.21 18.87
C ALA A 12 7.74 0.69 19.30
N GLY A 13 7.11 0.46 20.46
CA GLY A 13 5.93 1.21 20.90
C GLY A 13 4.66 0.94 20.06
N VAL A 14 4.65 -0.14 19.28
CA VAL A 14 3.53 -0.52 18.42
C VAL A 14 2.63 -1.52 19.13
N ARG A 15 1.32 -1.28 19.12
CA ARG A 15 0.33 -2.23 19.65
C ARG A 15 0.46 -3.58 18.94
N HIS A 16 0.27 -4.68 19.67
CA HIS A 16 0.34 -6.01 19.08
C HIS A 16 -0.54 -6.16 17.82
N ARG A 17 0.10 -6.65 16.76
CA ARG A 17 -0.44 -6.95 15.43
C ARG A 17 0.29 -8.18 14.90
N GLY A 18 -0.37 -9.00 14.09
CA GLY A 18 0.30 -10.12 13.44
C GLY A 18 1.29 -9.64 12.38
N ALA A 19 2.38 -10.38 12.15
CA ALA A 19 3.39 -10.03 11.13
C ALA A 19 2.80 -9.88 9.72
N ASN A 20 1.69 -10.58 9.42
CA ASN A 20 0.97 -10.43 8.16
C ASN A 20 0.43 -9.01 7.93
N GLN A 21 0.30 -8.18 8.97
CA GLN A 21 -0.08 -6.78 8.80
C GLN A 21 0.98 -5.99 8.04
N CYS A 22 2.26 -6.33 8.17
CA CYS A 22 3.33 -5.71 7.38
C CYS A 22 3.11 -5.94 5.87
N ARG A 23 2.64 -7.13 5.47
CA ARG A 23 2.26 -7.44 4.08
C ARG A 23 1.15 -6.50 3.58
N HIS A 24 0.16 -6.23 4.43
CA HIS A 24 -0.91 -5.30 4.08
C HIS A 24 -0.43 -3.86 4.01
N THR A 25 0.39 -3.41 4.96
CA THR A 25 0.99 -2.07 4.95
C THR A 25 1.82 -1.83 3.70
N PHE A 26 2.66 -2.80 3.30
CA PHE A 26 3.44 -2.74 2.08
C PHE A 26 2.55 -2.57 0.85
N ALA A 27 1.51 -3.41 0.70
CA ALA A 27 0.61 -3.34 -0.44
C ALA A 27 -0.12 -1.99 -0.53
N SER A 28 -0.68 -1.52 0.59
CA SER A 28 -1.36 -0.22 0.64
C SER A 28 -0.42 0.93 0.26
N GLN A 29 0.78 0.99 0.84
CA GLN A 29 1.73 2.07 0.55
C GLN A 29 2.20 2.05 -0.91
N ALA A 30 2.46 0.88 -1.49
CA ALA A 30 2.85 0.76 -2.89
C ALA A 30 1.74 1.29 -3.82
N LEU A 31 0.49 0.88 -3.57
CA LEU A 31 -0.65 1.28 -4.39
C LEU A 31 -0.96 2.78 -4.25
N SER A 32 -0.86 3.35 -3.04
CA SER A 32 -0.99 4.79 -2.81
C SER A 32 0.08 5.63 -3.54
N ASN A 33 1.23 5.01 -3.85
CA ASN A 33 2.31 5.62 -4.63
C ASN A 33 2.28 5.20 -6.11
N TYR A 34 1.11 4.78 -6.62
CA TYR A 34 0.89 4.44 -8.02
C TYR A 34 1.73 3.28 -8.57
N VAL A 35 2.25 2.42 -7.70
CA VAL A 35 2.92 1.19 -8.16
C VAL A 35 1.88 0.29 -8.84
N PRO A 36 2.16 -0.27 -10.04
CA PRO A 36 1.20 -1.10 -10.76
C PRO A 36 0.71 -2.30 -9.94
N ALA A 37 -0.60 -2.53 -9.95
CA ALA A 37 -1.23 -3.59 -9.16
C ALA A 37 -0.72 -4.99 -9.52
N GLU A 38 -0.39 -5.21 -10.79
CA GLU A 38 0.22 -6.44 -11.31
C GLU A 38 1.61 -6.66 -10.70
N TRP A 39 2.39 -5.59 -10.54
CA TRP A 39 3.70 -5.68 -9.89
C TRP A 39 3.55 -5.98 -8.40
N VAL A 40 2.64 -5.28 -7.71
CA VAL A 40 2.35 -5.52 -6.29
C VAL A 40 1.86 -6.96 -6.08
N ALA A 41 0.96 -7.46 -6.93
CA ALA A 41 0.47 -8.84 -6.85
C ALA A 41 1.60 -9.87 -6.90
N ARG A 42 2.58 -9.68 -7.80
CA ARG A 42 3.76 -10.56 -7.89
C ARG A 42 4.61 -10.52 -6.61
N GLN A 43 4.85 -9.33 -6.04
CA GLN A 43 5.61 -9.22 -4.78
C GLN A 43 4.90 -9.90 -3.60
N LEU A 44 3.56 -9.91 -3.62
CA LEU A 44 2.74 -10.58 -2.61
C LEU A 44 2.61 -12.10 -2.86
N GLY A 45 3.18 -12.62 -3.96
CA GLY A 45 3.03 -14.03 -4.34
C GLY A 45 1.60 -14.40 -4.75
N HIS A 46 0.83 -13.45 -5.28
CA HIS A 46 -0.49 -13.73 -5.83
C HIS A 46 -0.38 -14.23 -7.28
N THR A 47 -1.27 -15.15 -7.66
CA THR A 47 -1.41 -15.62 -9.05
C THR A 47 -1.91 -14.52 -9.98
N ASP A 48 -2.78 -13.64 -9.49
CA ASP A 48 -3.40 -12.56 -10.25
C ASP A 48 -3.65 -11.30 -9.39
N THR A 49 -4.28 -10.29 -9.98
CA THR A 49 -4.62 -9.03 -9.30
C THR A 49 -5.96 -9.07 -8.56
N SER A 50 -6.72 -10.16 -8.64
CA SER A 50 -8.07 -10.29 -8.07
C SER A 50 -8.04 -10.02 -6.56
N MET A 51 -7.06 -10.59 -5.85
CA MET A 51 -6.89 -10.36 -4.42
C MET A 51 -6.47 -8.93 -4.08
N VAL A 52 -5.65 -8.28 -4.91
CA VAL A 52 -5.26 -6.87 -4.70
C VAL A 52 -6.48 -5.97 -4.86
N ARG A 53 -7.25 -6.15 -5.94
CA ARG A 53 -8.47 -5.38 -6.20
C ARG A 53 -9.50 -5.57 -5.09
N LYS A 54 -9.71 -6.81 -4.65
CA LYS A 54 -10.64 -7.13 -3.55
C LYS A 54 -10.30 -6.41 -2.25
N HIS A 55 -9.03 -6.35 -1.86
CA HIS A 55 -8.62 -5.80 -0.56
C HIS A 55 -8.40 -4.29 -0.58
N TYR A 56 -7.88 -3.76 -1.69
CA TYR A 56 -7.39 -2.37 -1.76
C TYR A 56 -8.15 -1.50 -2.76
N GLY A 57 -8.80 -2.09 -3.76
CA GLY A 57 -9.39 -1.35 -4.89
C GLY A 57 -10.38 -0.26 -4.47
N ARG A 58 -11.14 -0.49 -3.38
CA ARG A 58 -12.10 0.50 -2.85
C ARG A 58 -11.44 1.76 -2.30
N TRP A 59 -10.22 1.67 -1.76
CA TRP A 59 -9.60 2.74 -0.98
C TRP A 59 -8.56 3.53 -1.77
N ILE A 60 -7.95 2.92 -2.80
CA ILE A 60 -6.92 3.55 -3.65
C ILE A 60 -7.33 4.94 -4.18
N PRO A 61 -8.56 5.18 -4.69
CA PRO A 61 -8.92 6.50 -5.22
C PRO A 61 -8.87 7.63 -4.18
N ALA A 62 -9.11 7.30 -2.90
CA ALA A 62 -9.07 8.27 -1.80
C ALA A 62 -7.67 8.37 -1.15
N ASP A 63 -6.91 7.28 -1.16
CA ASP A 63 -5.58 7.17 -0.52
C ASP A 63 -4.40 7.50 -1.46
N THR A 64 -4.68 7.90 -2.71
CA THR A 64 -3.65 8.31 -3.68
C THR A 64 -3.54 9.83 -3.73
N LYS A 65 -2.39 10.33 -4.18
CA LYS A 65 -2.22 11.75 -4.48
C LYS A 65 -3.19 12.16 -5.62
N SER A 66 -3.32 13.44 -5.90
CA SER A 66 -4.07 13.85 -7.10
C SER A 66 -3.27 13.48 -8.35
N MET A 67 -3.67 12.42 -9.06
CA MET A 67 -3.07 12.07 -10.34
C MET A 67 -3.29 13.19 -11.35
N ALA A 68 -4.47 13.83 -11.32
CA ALA A 68 -4.76 14.98 -12.17
C ALA A 68 -3.78 16.13 -11.92
N GLY A 69 -3.47 16.45 -10.66
CA GLY A 69 -2.48 17.49 -10.31
C GLY A 69 -1.07 17.14 -10.80
N ILE A 70 -0.66 15.89 -10.63
CA ILE A 70 0.65 15.40 -11.10
C ILE A 70 0.76 15.51 -12.63
N VAL A 71 -0.26 15.03 -13.35
CA VAL A 71 -0.30 15.08 -14.82
C VAL A 71 -0.35 16.52 -15.32
N SER A 72 -1.13 17.40 -14.67
CA SER A 72 -1.20 18.83 -14.99
C SER A 72 0.19 19.47 -14.97
N GLN A 73 0.93 19.23 -13.88
CA GLN A 73 2.31 19.70 -13.71
C GLN A 73 3.26 19.12 -14.76
N MET A 74 3.20 17.81 -15.03
CA MET A 74 4.04 17.13 -16.01
C MET A 74 3.82 17.66 -17.44
N MET A 75 2.58 18.00 -17.77
CA MET A 75 2.19 18.54 -19.08
C MET A 75 2.45 20.06 -19.20
N GLY A 76 3.00 20.71 -18.17
CA GLY A 76 3.33 22.12 -18.18
C GLY A 76 2.14 23.06 -17.95
N PHE A 77 1.00 22.54 -17.51
CA PHE A 77 -0.11 23.39 -17.08
C PHE A 77 0.23 23.98 -15.70
N ARG A 78 0.24 25.31 -15.61
CA ARG A 78 0.53 26.04 -14.38
C ARG A 78 -0.59 25.77 -13.37
N THR A 79 -0.25 25.38 -12.16
CA THR A 79 -1.12 25.55 -10.99
C THR A 79 -0.89 26.96 -10.48
N ASP A 80 -1.71 27.90 -10.94
CA ASP A 80 -1.93 29.19 -10.27
C ASP A 80 -2.49 28.99 -8.85
#